data_AF-X1P0S6-F1
#
_entry.id   AF-X1P0S6-F1
#
_cell.length_a   1.000
_cell.length_b   1.000
_cell.length_c   1.000
_cell.angle_alpha   90.00
_cell.angle_beta   90.00
_cell.angle_gamma   90.00
#
_symmetry.space_group_name_H-M   'P 1'
#
loop_
_entity.id
_entity.type
_entity.pdbx_description
1 polymer ?
#
loop_
_entity_poly.entity_id
_entity_poly.type
_entity_poly.pdbx_seq_one_letter_code
_entity_poly.pdbx_strand_id
1 'polypeptide(L)'
;RIRPWGIGIYIDITEQKKMEEELHKLAHHDTLTGCCNRGYGIDLFKEQVKLAQRKKYPLLLAYIDIDKFKYINDTFGHKEGDMVLKEGVKLFKSTLREIDIICRMGGDEFLLIFPDSSPNDAPLIRERLSKNLEK
;
A
#
# COMPACT_ATOMS: atom_id res chain seq x y z
N ARG A 1 -14.81 -54.03 28.45
CA ARG A 1 -15.19 -52.59 28.60
C ARG A 1 -14.63 -51.83 27.39
N ILE A 2 -15.44 -51.60 26.36
CA ILE A 2 -15.02 -50.99 25.08
C ILE A 2 -15.04 -49.47 25.24
N ARG A 3 -13.93 -48.78 24.94
CA ARG A 3 -13.86 -47.31 24.91
C ARG A 3 -14.49 -46.82 23.60
N PRO A 4 -15.48 -45.91 23.61
CA PRO A 4 -16.01 -45.38 22.36
C PRO A 4 -14.94 -44.51 21.69
N TRP A 5 -14.77 -44.73 20.40
CA TRP A 5 -13.88 -43.97 19.53
C TRP A 5 -14.45 -42.55 19.37
N GLY A 6 -13.60 -41.54 19.51
CA GLY A 6 -13.99 -40.14 19.40
C GLY A 6 -14.53 -39.83 18.00
N ILE A 7 -15.64 -39.11 17.94
CA ILE A 7 -16.18 -38.55 16.71
C ILE A 7 -15.41 -37.25 16.43
N GLY A 8 -14.70 -37.19 15.31
CA GLY A 8 -14.12 -35.96 14.77
C GLY A 8 -14.99 -35.43 13.65
N ILE A 9 -15.31 -34.13 13.67
CA ILE A 9 -16.01 -33.44 12.59
C ILE A 9 -14.96 -32.67 11.79
N TYR A 10 -14.83 -32.96 10.50
CA TYR A 10 -14.04 -32.17 9.57
C TYR A 10 -14.98 -31.20 8.86
N ILE A 11 -14.88 -29.91 9.18
CA ILE A 11 -15.64 -28.85 8.50
C ILE A 11 -14.68 -28.19 7.52
N ASP A 12 -14.99 -28.29 6.24
CA ASP A 12 -14.27 -27.54 5.21
C ASP A 12 -14.66 -26.05 5.31
N ILE A 13 -13.71 -25.24 5.76
CA ILE A 13 -13.85 -23.78 5.91
C ILE A 13 -13.13 -23.01 4.79
N THR A 14 -12.73 -23.69 3.72
CA THR A 14 -11.88 -23.11 2.66
C THR A 14 -12.55 -21.94 1.96
N GLU A 15 -13.83 -22.05 1.60
CA GLU A 15 -14.56 -20.97 0.92
C GLU A 15 -14.78 -19.76 1.82
N GLN A 16 -15.12 -19.99 3.09
CA GLN A 16 -15.33 -18.91 4.05
C GLN A 16 -14.05 -18.10 4.26
N LYS A 17 -12.90 -18.76 4.39
CA LYS A 17 -11.60 -18.07 4.51
C LYS A 17 -11.24 -17.25 3.27
N LYS A 18 -11.48 -17.79 2.07
CA LYS A 18 -11.24 -17.04 0.82
C LYS A 18 -12.12 -15.80 0.73
N MET A 19 -13.39 -15.92 1.07
CA MET A 19 -14.32 -14.78 1.09
C MET A 19 -13.86 -13.71 2.09
N GLU A 20 -13.42 -14.13 3.28
CA GLU A 20 -12.91 -13.23 4.32
C GLU A 20 -11.64 -12.50 3.86
N GLU A 21 -10.70 -13.20 3.23
CA GLU A 21 -9.48 -12.61 2.66
C GLU A 21 -9.80 -11.60 1.54
N GLU A 22 -10.74 -11.91 0.66
CA GLU A 22 -11.16 -10.99 -0.41
C GLU A 22 -11.87 -9.75 0.17
N LEU A 23 -12.74 -9.92 1.15
CA LEU A 23 -13.36 -8.80 1.87
C LEU A 23 -12.29 -7.93 2.56
N HIS A 24 -11.30 -8.55 3.19
CA HIS A 24 -10.19 -7.84 3.82
C HIS A 24 -9.35 -7.05 2.79
N LYS A 25 -9.06 -7.65 1.63
CA LYS A 25 -8.36 -6.94 0.54
C LYS A 25 -9.17 -5.75 0.04
N LEU A 26 -10.46 -5.91 -0.21
CA LEU A 26 -11.33 -4.84 -0.70
C LEU A 26 -11.47 -3.70 0.32
N ALA A 27 -11.48 -4.03 1.62
CA ALA A 27 -11.57 -3.03 2.68
C ALA A 27 -10.29 -2.20 2.83
N HIS A 28 -9.12 -2.78 2.56
CA HIS A 28 -7.83 -2.16 2.89
C HIS A 28 -6.96 -1.76 1.71
N HIS A 29 -7.15 -2.36 0.54
CA HIS A 29 -6.29 -2.17 -0.62
C HIS A 29 -7.04 -1.51 -1.78
N ASP A 30 -6.31 -0.72 -2.55
CA ASP A 30 -6.77 -0.17 -3.82
C ASP A 30 -6.85 -1.29 -4.86
N THR A 31 -8.00 -1.46 -5.49
CA THR A 31 -8.26 -2.58 -6.40
C THR A 31 -7.45 -2.50 -7.69
N LEU A 32 -7.04 -1.30 -8.10
CA LEU A 32 -6.26 -1.11 -9.33
C LEU A 32 -4.78 -1.42 -9.14
N THR A 33 -4.19 -0.88 -8.06
CA THR A 33 -2.74 -0.89 -7.84
C THR A 33 -2.28 -1.88 -6.77
N GLY A 34 -3.19 -2.34 -5.92
CA GLY A 34 -2.91 -3.25 -4.81
C GLY A 34 -2.14 -2.62 -3.64
N CYS A 35 -1.85 -1.31 -3.67
CA CYS A 35 -1.33 -0.60 -2.50
C CYS A 35 -2.45 -0.36 -1.48
N CYS A 36 -2.16 0.27 -0.34
CA CYS A 36 -3.20 0.63 0.62
C CYS A 36 -4.17 1.61 -0.05
N ASN A 37 -5.47 1.46 0.23
CA ASN A 37 -6.44 2.48 -0.14
C ASN A 37 -6.37 3.64 0.85
N ARG A 38 -7.01 4.76 0.49
CA ARG A 38 -7.06 5.99 1.30
C ARG A 38 -7.51 5.73 2.74
N GLY A 39 -8.56 4.95 2.95
CA GLY A 39 -9.11 4.71 4.29
C GLY A 39 -8.09 4.03 5.19
N TYR A 40 -7.55 2.91 4.72
CA TYR A 40 -6.59 2.13 5.46
C TYR A 40 -5.25 2.86 5.65
N GLY A 41 -4.76 3.55 4.63
CA GLY A 41 -3.52 4.32 4.73
C GLY A 41 -3.58 5.44 5.77
N ILE A 42 -4.73 6.11 5.92
CA ILE A 42 -4.94 7.11 6.97
C ILE A 42 -4.95 6.48 8.36
N ASP A 43 -5.53 5.29 8.51
CA ASP A 43 -5.54 4.60 9.80
C ASP A 43 -4.15 4.09 10.18
N LEU A 44 -3.39 3.55 9.22
CA LEU A 44 -1.98 3.23 9.39
C LEU A 44 -1.15 4.47 9.75
N PHE A 45 -1.38 5.61 9.10
CA PHE A 45 -0.70 6.85 9.44
C PHE A 45 -0.94 7.24 10.90
N LYS A 46 -2.19 7.21 11.38
CA LYS A 46 -2.51 7.50 12.78
C LYS A 46 -1.80 6.54 13.74
N GLU A 47 -1.70 5.27 13.36
CA GLU A 47 -0.95 4.28 14.15
C GLU A 47 0.54 4.63 14.20
N GLN A 48 1.16 4.92 13.04
CA GLN A 48 2.56 5.30 12.96
C GLN A 48 2.89 6.57 13.74
N VAL A 49 1.99 7.56 13.75
CA VAL A 49 2.15 8.76 14.59
C VAL A 49 2.19 8.40 16.08
N LYS A 50 1.26 7.56 16.55
CA LYS A 50 1.24 7.11 17.96
C LYS A 50 2.51 6.34 18.32
N LEU A 51 2.97 5.48 17.41
CA LEU A 51 4.19 4.70 17.58
C LEU A 51 5.44 5.59 17.63
N ALA A 52 5.55 6.55 16.71
CA ALA A 52 6.63 7.52 16.64
C ALA A 52 6.73 8.35 17.93
N GLN A 53 5.59 8.85 18.43
CA GLN A 53 5.53 9.58 19.69
C GLN A 53 5.99 8.72 20.88
N ARG A 54 5.53 7.47 20.96
CA ARG A 54 5.86 6.56 22.06
C ARG A 54 7.34 6.15 22.06
N LYS A 55 7.88 5.84 20.88
CA LYS A 55 9.26 5.34 20.72
C LYS A 55 10.28 6.45 20.45
N LYS A 56 9.83 7.70 20.27
CA LYS A 56 10.66 8.87 19.92
C LYS A 56 11.48 8.68 18.64
N TYR A 57 10.92 8.01 17.63
CA TYR A 57 11.53 7.93 16.30
C TYR A 57 10.89 8.94 15.33
N PRO A 58 11.64 9.41 14.31
CA PRO A 58 11.10 10.34 13.33
C PRO A 58 10.19 9.64 12.32
N LEU A 59 9.11 10.31 11.92
CA LEU A 59 8.20 9.86 10.87
C LEU A 59 8.27 10.84 9.71
N LEU A 60 8.64 10.35 8.52
CA LEU A 60 8.66 11.14 7.30
C LEU A 60 7.48 10.75 6.41
N LEU A 61 6.91 11.74 5.73
CA LEU A 61 5.82 11.56 4.75
C LEU A 61 6.24 12.17 3.42
N ALA A 62 5.81 11.56 2.32
CA ALA A 62 5.85 12.18 1.00
C ALA A 62 4.47 12.10 0.35
N TYR A 63 4.02 13.21 -0.21
CA TYR A 63 2.82 13.27 -1.03
C TYR A 63 3.26 13.40 -2.48
N ILE A 64 2.76 12.53 -3.34
CA ILE A 64 3.16 12.41 -4.75
C ILE A 64 1.90 12.55 -5.61
N ASP A 65 2.02 13.35 -6.66
CA ASP A 65 1.04 13.50 -7.73
C ASP A 65 1.71 13.10 -9.05
N ILE A 66 1.02 12.39 -9.94
CA ILE A 66 1.60 12.02 -11.25
C ILE A 66 1.38 13.17 -12.23
N ASP A 67 2.47 13.85 -12.57
CA ASP A 67 2.45 14.95 -13.53
C ASP A 67 1.72 14.58 -14.84
N LYS A 68 0.75 15.43 -15.21
CA LYS A 68 -0.02 15.33 -16.46
C LYS A 68 -0.84 14.05 -16.61
N PHE A 69 -1.23 13.39 -15.52
CA PHE A 69 -2.07 12.19 -15.60
C PHE A 69 -3.37 12.37 -16.38
N LYS A 70 -4.03 13.52 -16.21
CA LYS A 70 -5.23 13.86 -16.99
C LYS A 70 -4.97 13.87 -18.50
N TYR A 71 -3.85 14.45 -18.94
CA TYR A 71 -3.47 14.49 -20.35
C TYR A 71 -3.26 13.07 -20.91
N ILE A 72 -2.66 12.17 -20.12
CA ILE A 72 -2.48 10.77 -20.51
C ILE A 72 -3.85 10.10 -20.71
N ASN A 73 -4.77 10.26 -19.76
CA ASN A 73 -6.13 9.72 -19.87
C ASN A 73 -6.87 10.28 -21.09
N ASP A 74 -6.79 11.59 -21.33
CA ASP A 74 -7.50 12.25 -22.42
C ASP A 74 -6.91 11.88 -23.80
N THR A 75 -5.61 11.60 -23.88
CA THR A 75 -4.90 11.31 -25.14
C THR A 75 -4.86 9.82 -25.48
N PHE A 76 -4.62 8.96 -24.48
CA PHE A 76 -4.38 7.52 -24.66
C PHE A 76 -5.47 6.64 -24.03
N GLY A 77 -6.42 7.25 -23.30
CA GLY A 77 -7.53 6.57 -22.65
C GLY A 77 -7.21 6.08 -21.24
N HIS A 78 -8.27 5.81 -20.47
CA HIS A 78 -8.16 5.40 -19.06
C HIS A 78 -7.36 4.13 -18.82
N LYS A 79 -7.34 3.18 -19.77
CA LYS A 79 -6.53 1.96 -19.64
C LYS A 79 -5.04 2.27 -19.58
N GLU A 80 -4.59 3.29 -20.29
CA GLU A 80 -3.19 3.73 -20.27
C GLU A 80 -2.86 4.41 -18.94
N GLY A 81 -3.75 5.27 -18.45
CA GLY A 81 -3.62 5.85 -17.11
C GLY A 81 -3.56 4.78 -16.02
N ASP A 82 -4.40 3.74 -16.12
CA ASP A 82 -4.38 2.61 -15.20
C ASP A 82 -3.02 1.88 -15.21
N MET A 83 -2.38 1.74 -16.37
CA MET A 83 -1.03 1.16 -16.47
C MET A 83 0.03 2.06 -15.85
N VAL A 84 -0.05 3.37 -16.06
CA VAL A 84 0.84 4.36 -15.44
C VAL A 84 0.77 4.27 -13.91
N LEU A 85 -0.42 4.18 -13.34
CA LEU A 85 -0.61 4.03 -11.90
C LEU A 85 0.00 2.73 -11.35
N LYS A 86 -0.18 1.61 -12.07
CA LYS A 86 0.38 0.31 -11.69
C LYS A 86 1.92 0.31 -11.74
N GLU A 87 2.50 0.86 -12.81
CA GLU A 87 3.95 0.98 -12.93
C GLU A 87 4.52 1.95 -11.89
N GLY A 88 3.82 3.05 -11.57
CA GLY A 88 4.19 3.95 -10.46
C GLY A 88 4.26 3.22 -9.11
N VAL A 89 3.25 2.41 -8.77
CA VAL A 89 3.29 1.63 -7.51
C VAL A 89 4.38 0.57 -7.52
N LYS A 90 4.62 -0.10 -8.66
CA LYS A 90 5.71 -1.07 -8.82
C LYS A 90 7.07 -0.40 -8.64
N LEU A 91 7.24 0.81 -9.18
CA LEU A 91 8.42 1.65 -8.98
C LEU A 91 8.65 1.94 -7.50
N PHE A 92 7.63 2.41 -6.80
CA PHE A 92 7.69 2.66 -5.37
C PHE A 92 8.09 1.37 -4.62
N LYS A 93 7.42 0.25 -4.86
CA LYS A 93 7.75 -1.04 -4.22
C LYS A 93 9.19 -1.50 -4.48
N SER A 94 9.76 -1.20 -5.65
CA SER A 94 11.15 -1.54 -5.97
C SER A 94 12.18 -0.60 -5.32
N THR A 95 11.75 0.57 -4.89
CA THR A 95 12.62 1.64 -4.37
C THR A 95 12.59 1.73 -2.85
N LEU A 96 11.42 1.48 -2.27
CA LEU A 96 11.13 1.65 -0.85
C LEU A 96 11.43 0.39 -0.04
N ARG A 97 11.59 0.56 1.28
CA ARG A 97 11.76 -0.55 2.22
C ARG A 97 10.43 -1.26 2.43
N GLU A 98 10.47 -2.50 2.89
CA GLU A 98 9.26 -3.29 3.18
C GLU A 98 8.37 -2.65 4.25
N ILE A 99 8.96 -1.92 5.19
CA ILE A 99 8.24 -1.21 6.26
C ILE A 99 7.59 0.10 5.79
N ASP A 100 7.97 0.61 4.62
CA ASP A 100 7.42 1.84 4.07
C ASP A 100 6.03 1.55 3.49
N ILE A 101 5.09 2.46 3.72
CA ILE A 101 3.69 2.26 3.36
C ILE A 101 3.38 3.11 2.13
N ILE A 102 2.80 2.48 1.11
CA ILE A 102 2.30 3.13 -0.09
C ILE A 102 0.78 3.14 -0.01
N CYS A 103 0.19 4.33 -0.09
CA CYS A 103 -1.25 4.53 -0.08
C CYS A 103 -1.68 5.35 -1.29
N ARG A 104 -2.71 4.91 -2.01
CA ARG A 104 -3.36 5.72 -3.05
C ARG A 104 -4.48 6.54 -2.43
N MET A 105 -4.37 7.85 -2.55
CA MET A 105 -5.33 8.79 -1.97
C MET A 105 -6.55 8.99 -2.87
N GLY A 106 -6.36 8.87 -4.19
CA GLY A 106 -7.40 8.98 -5.19
C GLY A 106 -6.81 9.48 -6.51
N GLY A 107 -7.42 9.14 -7.64
CA GLY A 107 -6.88 9.55 -8.95
C GLY A 107 -5.43 9.12 -9.13
N ASP A 108 -4.55 10.09 -9.28
CA ASP A 108 -3.10 10.03 -9.44
C ASP A 108 -2.29 10.37 -8.18
N GLU A 109 -2.97 10.57 -7.05
CA GLU A 109 -2.35 11.01 -5.81
C GLU A 109 -1.95 9.82 -4.91
N PHE A 110 -0.73 9.86 -4.39
CA PHE A 110 -0.17 8.86 -3.49
C PHE A 110 0.40 9.51 -2.22
N LEU A 111 0.19 8.84 -1.10
CA LEU A 111 0.84 9.10 0.18
C LEU A 111 1.83 7.98 0.47
N LEU A 112 3.10 8.35 0.66
CA LEU A 112 4.15 7.47 1.15
C LEU A 112 4.45 7.80 2.61
N ILE A 113 4.52 6.77 3.44
CA ILE A 113 4.81 6.88 4.88
C ILE A 113 6.10 6.12 5.16
N PHE A 114 7.07 6.80 5.78
CA PHE A 114 8.39 6.26 6.08
C PHE A 114 8.60 6.24 7.59
N PRO A 115 8.25 5.14 8.27
CA PRO A 115 8.56 4.96 9.68
C PRO A 115 10.09 5.00 9.91
N ASP A 116 10.50 5.55 11.05
CA ASP A 116 11.92 5.64 11.45
C ASP A 116 12.81 6.28 10.38
N SER A 117 12.28 7.33 9.74
CA SER A 117 12.99 8.11 8.72
C SER A 117 12.91 9.58 9.08
N SER A 118 14.06 10.24 9.04
CA SER A 118 14.23 11.63 9.41
C SER A 118 14.19 12.56 8.19
N PRO A 119 14.06 13.87 8.38
CA PRO A 119 14.21 14.83 7.29
C PRO A 119 15.55 14.72 6.55
N ASN A 120 16.62 14.24 7.22
CA ASN A 120 17.93 14.06 6.58
C ASN A 120 17.95 12.90 5.57
N ASP A 121 16.99 11.98 5.66
CA ASP A 121 16.84 10.86 4.73
C ASP A 121 16.05 11.27 3.47
N ALA A 122 15.32 12.39 3.52
CA ALA A 122 14.47 12.85 2.43
C ALA A 122 15.21 13.07 1.10
N PRO A 123 16.43 13.68 1.05
CA PRO A 123 17.17 13.82 -0.20
C PRO A 123 17.53 12.47 -0.83
N LEU A 124 17.93 11.50 -0.02
CA LEU A 124 18.28 10.15 -0.49
C LEU A 124 17.06 9.39 -1.01
N ILE A 125 15.92 9.50 -0.32
CA ILE A 125 14.65 8.90 -0.77
C ILE A 125 14.23 9.53 -2.09
N ARG A 126 14.30 10.86 -2.20
CA ARG A 126 14.00 11.59 -3.43
C ARG A 126 14.89 11.15 -4.59
N GLU A 127 16.21 11.08 -4.37
CA GLU A 127 17.17 10.65 -5.37
C GLU A 127 16.86 9.23 -5.88
N ARG A 128 16.55 8.29 -4.97
CA ARG A 128 16.19 6.92 -5.32
C ARG A 128 14.92 6.84 -6.16
N LEU A 129 13.92 7.65 -5.83
CA LEU A 129 12.69 7.72 -6.62
C LEU A 129 12.96 8.32 -8.01
N SER A 130 13.69 9.44 -8.09
CA SER A 130 14.03 10.09 -9.35
C SER A 130 14.86 9.20 -10.28
N LYS A 131 15.88 8.52 -9.76
CA LYS A 131 16.76 7.65 -10.57
C LYS A 131 16.03 6.48 -11.21
N ASN A 132 14.97 5.98 -10.59
CA ASN A 132 14.18 4.90 -11.16
C ASN A 132 13.05 5.41 -12.06
N LEU A 133 12.65 6.69 -11.97
CA LEU A 133 11.72 7.33 -12.92
C LEU A 133 12.34 7.55 -14.31
N GLU A 134 13.67 7.70 -14.39
CA GLU A 134 14.41 7.94 -15.65
C GLU A 134 14.82 6.65 -16.40
N LYS A 135 14.43 5.48 -15.89
CA LYS A 135 14.69 4.18 -16.53
C LYS A 135 13.50 3.70 -17.35
#